data_AF-A0A2R5G7W0-F1
#
_entry.id   AF-A0A2R5G7W0-F1
#
_cell.length_a   1.000
_cell.length_b   1.000
_cell.length_c   1.000
_cell.angle_alpha   90.00
_cell.angle_beta   90.00
_cell.angle_gamma   90.00
#
_symmetry.space_group_name_H-M   'P 1'
#
loop_
_entity.id
_entity.type
_entity.pdbx_description
1 polymer ?
#
loop_
_entity_poly.entity_id
_entity_poly.type
_entity_poly.pdbx_seq_one_letter_code
_entity_poly.pdbx_strand_id
1 'polypeptide(L)'
;MVKLNVVQALLATALAALVGRTHADRWAILVCGSRGYFNYRHHADVCHAYHSLRERGIPDDHIITMMYDDVADSRMNPFPGQLFNRPNDQDSAQAIDVYKDCKKDYTKYQVTPTMFLNVIEGNEDETEGGPVLKSTAEDDVFINFVDHGAPNLVAFPRGELHARQLMRSIQRMHDKKMFRNLVFYMEACESGSMFRKLPTHLNVWAVTAANAHESSFATYCPPAGDLVNGKHLHTCLGDEFSVHWMEDTDAERPGQDETLEEQFARVQNATTKSHVLDFGDLATMSKDAIDEFLGAPASDGSSVRELPRISAAARDSQVDSRDVALVSKFFMYASEPTQENAVQLQAEVEHRRAVDATFAQLAAELLDDPRHIDAVLTARGEESPQEYECHRAANSAYKNACTEDGAWSDYSIKYSATLEALCERFAGRGPYKVVEAIRRVCAVGAQTAGTSSAFAVPSLAVVE
;
A
#
# COMPACT_ATOMS: atom_id res chain seq x y z
N MET A 1 60.73 -28.71 31.29
CA MET A 1 59.85 -27.53 31.34
C MET A 1 59.11 -27.45 30.03
N VAL A 2 57.79 -27.44 30.12
CA VAL A 2 56.86 -27.87 29.08
C VAL A 2 56.83 -26.88 27.93
N LYS A 3 57.05 -27.39 26.71
CA LYS A 3 56.71 -26.75 25.44
C LYS A 3 55.20 -26.56 25.38
N LEU A 4 54.71 -25.52 26.03
CA LEU A 4 53.30 -25.17 26.02
C LEU A 4 53.03 -24.29 24.80
N ASN A 5 52.61 -24.96 23.73
CA ASN A 5 51.46 -24.55 22.92
C ASN A 5 51.53 -23.25 22.10
N VAL A 6 52.46 -23.22 21.15
CA VAL A 6 52.26 -22.44 19.90
C VAL A 6 50.96 -22.87 19.20
N VAL A 7 50.56 -24.13 19.33
CA VAL A 7 49.30 -24.67 18.78
C VAL A 7 48.06 -24.13 19.51
N GLN A 8 48.08 -23.91 20.83
CA GLN A 8 46.94 -23.27 21.51
C GLN A 8 46.89 -21.76 21.24
N ALA A 9 48.05 -21.10 21.08
CA ALA A 9 48.08 -19.69 20.69
C ALA A 9 47.53 -19.48 19.27
N LEU A 10 47.83 -20.39 18.33
CA LEU A 10 47.28 -20.39 16.97
C LEU A 10 45.80 -20.79 16.91
N LEU A 11 45.34 -21.71 17.77
CA LEU A 11 43.90 -22.01 17.89
C LEU A 11 43.12 -20.86 18.53
N ALA A 12 43.72 -20.11 19.47
CA ALA A 12 43.08 -18.95 20.08
C ALA A 12 42.97 -17.75 19.10
N THR A 13 43.94 -17.53 18.23
CA THR A 13 43.84 -16.54 17.14
C THR A 13 42.96 -17.01 15.99
N ALA A 14 42.88 -18.31 15.71
CA ALA A 14 41.91 -18.86 14.76
C ALA A 14 40.46 -18.79 15.30
N LEU A 15 40.23 -18.99 16.60
CA LEU A 15 38.91 -18.78 17.22
C LEU A 15 38.54 -17.29 17.32
N ALA A 16 39.51 -16.40 17.54
CA ALA A 16 39.27 -14.95 17.53
C ALA A 16 39.00 -14.40 16.12
N ALA A 17 39.52 -15.05 15.08
CA ALA A 17 39.19 -14.77 13.67
C ALA A 17 37.91 -15.48 13.18
N LEU A 18 37.29 -16.29 14.04
CA LEU A 18 35.98 -16.92 13.86
C LEU A 18 34.89 -16.27 14.73
N VAL A 19 35.18 -15.12 15.36
CA VAL A 19 34.16 -14.08 15.49
C VAL A 19 33.91 -13.63 14.05
N GLY A 20 33.09 -14.41 13.34
CA GLY A 20 32.53 -13.96 12.09
C GLY A 20 32.02 -12.56 12.35
N ARG A 21 32.27 -11.65 11.40
CA ARG A 21 31.30 -10.59 11.20
C ARG A 21 29.99 -11.34 11.11
N THR A 22 29.19 -11.32 12.19
CA THR A 22 27.78 -11.65 12.09
C THR A 22 27.32 -10.66 11.05
N HIS A 23 27.15 -11.15 9.82
CA HIS A 23 26.54 -10.34 8.79
C HIS A 23 25.20 -9.97 9.41
N ALA A 24 24.99 -8.68 9.63
CA ALA A 24 23.68 -8.17 10.00
C ALA A 24 22.67 -8.77 9.04
N ASP A 25 21.69 -9.48 9.57
CA ASP A 25 20.65 -10.05 8.74
C ASP A 25 19.79 -8.90 8.21
N ARG A 26 19.21 -9.13 7.03
CA ARG A 26 18.26 -8.20 6.40
C ARG A 26 16.90 -8.84 6.46
N TRP A 27 15.95 -8.14 7.04
CA TRP A 27 14.58 -8.59 7.17
C TRP A 27 13.66 -7.71 6.34
N ALA A 28 12.64 -8.32 5.73
CA ALA A 28 11.64 -7.61 4.95
C ALA A 28 10.23 -8.03 5.34
N ILE A 29 9.33 -7.05 5.44
CA ILE A 29 7.89 -7.28 5.60
C ILE A 29 7.17 -6.57 4.45
N LEU A 30 6.46 -7.32 3.62
CA LEU A 30 5.76 -6.83 2.43
C LEU A 30 4.25 -7.03 2.59
N VAL A 31 3.48 -5.94 2.49
CA VAL A 31 2.05 -5.94 2.82
C VAL A 31 1.22 -5.34 1.68
N CYS A 32 0.29 -6.14 1.15
CA CYS A 32 -0.81 -5.68 0.32
C CYS A 32 -2.04 -5.51 1.22
N GLY A 33 -2.45 -4.27 1.45
CA GLY A 33 -3.62 -3.94 2.28
C GLY A 33 -4.95 -4.10 1.56
N SER A 34 -4.95 -4.53 0.29
CA SER A 34 -6.15 -4.50 -0.55
C SER A 34 -6.69 -5.89 -0.91
N ARG A 35 -7.87 -5.90 -1.51
CA ARG A 35 -8.49 -7.07 -2.14
C ARG A 35 -9.31 -6.66 -3.37
N GLY A 36 -9.70 -7.65 -4.17
CA GLY A 36 -10.55 -7.47 -5.34
C GLY A 36 -9.76 -7.12 -6.60
N TYR A 37 -10.29 -7.55 -7.75
CA TYR A 37 -9.56 -7.54 -9.02
C TYR A 37 -9.10 -6.15 -9.48
N PHE A 38 -9.84 -5.08 -9.21
CA PHE A 38 -9.40 -3.72 -9.59
C PHE A 38 -8.26 -3.18 -8.73
N ASN A 39 -7.92 -3.86 -7.64
CA ASN A 39 -6.74 -3.61 -6.83
C ASN A 39 -5.57 -4.57 -7.17
N TYR A 40 -5.59 -5.15 -8.37
CA TYR A 40 -4.55 -6.02 -8.91
C TYR A 40 -3.12 -5.51 -8.64
N ARG A 41 -2.92 -4.23 -8.92
CA ARG A 41 -1.66 -3.51 -8.79
C ARG A 41 -0.96 -3.71 -7.44
N HIS A 42 -1.70 -3.71 -6.33
CA HIS A 42 -1.10 -3.83 -5.00
C HIS A 42 -0.55 -5.26 -4.75
N HIS A 43 -1.21 -6.30 -5.26
CA HIS A 43 -0.68 -7.67 -5.19
C HIS A 43 0.52 -7.85 -6.11
N ALA A 44 0.47 -7.25 -7.31
CA ALA A 44 1.57 -7.27 -8.25
C ALA A 44 2.81 -6.54 -7.70
N ASP A 45 2.63 -5.39 -7.04
CA ASP A 45 3.69 -4.63 -6.39
C ASP A 45 4.38 -5.45 -5.30
N VAL A 46 3.62 -6.05 -4.38
CA VAL A 46 4.18 -6.87 -3.29
C VAL A 46 4.95 -8.07 -3.82
N CYS A 47 4.43 -8.72 -4.87
CA CYS A 47 5.11 -9.84 -5.47
C CYS A 47 6.36 -9.40 -6.25
N HIS A 48 6.34 -8.26 -6.93
CA HIS A 48 7.54 -7.69 -7.55
C HIS A 48 8.60 -7.39 -6.49
N ALA A 49 8.25 -6.68 -5.42
CA ALA A 49 9.13 -6.40 -4.29
C ALA A 49 9.74 -7.69 -3.70
N TYR A 50 8.93 -8.73 -3.51
CA TYR A 50 9.42 -10.03 -3.03
C TYR A 50 10.54 -10.58 -3.93
N HIS A 51 10.34 -10.55 -5.24
CA HIS A 51 11.34 -11.04 -6.17
C HIS A 51 12.60 -10.18 -6.21
N SER A 52 12.47 -8.85 -6.21
CA SER A 52 13.61 -7.93 -6.17
C SER A 52 14.50 -8.22 -4.95
N LEU A 53 13.89 -8.37 -3.76
CA LEU A 53 14.63 -8.67 -2.53
C LEU A 53 15.27 -10.06 -2.53
N ARG A 54 14.51 -11.08 -2.96
CA ARG A 54 14.97 -12.47 -2.99
C ARG A 54 16.15 -12.67 -3.94
N GLU A 55 16.06 -12.10 -5.14
CA GLU A 55 17.10 -12.23 -6.17
C GLU A 55 18.38 -11.44 -5.80
N ARG A 56 18.25 -10.46 -4.91
CA ARG A 56 19.36 -9.69 -4.32
C ARG A 56 19.88 -10.27 -3.00
N GLY A 57 19.50 -11.52 -2.70
CA GLY A 57 20.12 -12.35 -1.67
C GLY A 57 19.51 -12.25 -0.27
N ILE A 58 18.34 -11.64 -0.11
CA ILE A 58 17.56 -11.78 1.13
C ILE A 58 16.90 -13.16 1.12
N PRO A 59 17.13 -14.02 2.13
CA PRO A 59 16.59 -15.38 2.13
C PRO A 59 15.08 -15.39 2.39
N ASP A 60 14.37 -16.38 1.84
CA ASP A 60 12.90 -16.49 1.90
C ASP A 60 12.34 -16.50 3.34
N ASP A 61 13.11 -16.99 4.32
CA ASP A 61 12.73 -17.01 5.74
C ASP A 61 12.93 -15.66 6.46
N HIS A 62 13.59 -14.69 5.82
CA HIS A 62 13.68 -13.30 6.27
C HIS A 62 12.73 -12.35 5.53
N ILE A 63 11.93 -12.85 4.57
CA ILE A 63 10.88 -12.07 3.89
C ILE A 63 9.51 -12.57 4.35
N ILE A 64 8.72 -11.70 4.98
CA ILE A 64 7.36 -12.00 5.44
C ILE A 64 6.36 -11.26 4.55
N THR A 65 5.40 -12.00 4.02
CA THR A 65 4.43 -11.49 3.03
C THR A 65 3.00 -11.56 3.55
N MET A 66 2.25 -10.47 3.39
CA MET A 66 0.83 -10.39 3.72
C MET A 66 0.04 -9.91 2.50
N MET A 67 -0.80 -10.75 1.91
CA MET A 67 -1.62 -10.37 0.76
C MET A 67 -2.93 -11.14 0.73
N TYR A 68 -4.04 -10.50 0.35
CA TYR A 68 -5.34 -11.17 0.41
C TYR A 68 -5.44 -12.38 -0.54
N ASP A 69 -4.66 -12.37 -1.62
CA ASP A 69 -4.48 -13.48 -2.57
C ASP A 69 -5.76 -13.90 -3.33
N ASP A 70 -6.46 -12.93 -3.92
CA ASP A 70 -7.72 -13.13 -4.66
C ASP A 70 -7.69 -12.62 -6.12
N VAL A 71 -6.56 -12.11 -6.58
CA VAL A 71 -6.43 -11.48 -7.90
C VAL A 71 -5.94 -12.46 -8.96
N ALA A 72 -4.90 -13.23 -8.69
CA ALA A 72 -4.28 -14.12 -9.67
C ALA A 72 -5.26 -15.17 -10.23
N ASP A 73 -6.10 -15.73 -9.36
CA ASP A 73 -7.13 -16.72 -9.72
C ASP A 73 -8.52 -16.11 -9.95
N SER A 74 -8.63 -14.78 -10.04
CA SER A 74 -9.89 -14.11 -10.35
C SER A 74 -10.44 -14.57 -11.69
N ARG A 75 -11.77 -14.71 -11.79
CA ARG A 75 -12.45 -15.00 -13.07
C ARG A 75 -12.30 -13.88 -14.10
N MET A 76 -11.99 -12.67 -13.63
CA MET A 76 -11.70 -11.53 -14.49
C MET A 76 -10.27 -11.56 -15.01
N ASN A 77 -9.35 -12.34 -14.38
CA ASN A 77 -7.97 -12.41 -14.81
C ASN A 77 -7.86 -13.20 -16.12
N PRO A 78 -7.44 -12.56 -17.22
CA PRO A 78 -7.24 -13.25 -18.49
C PRO A 78 -6.07 -14.23 -18.50
N PHE A 79 -5.21 -14.20 -17.48
CA PHE A 79 -4.06 -15.08 -17.27
C PHE A 79 -4.17 -15.76 -15.89
N PRO A 80 -5.01 -16.79 -15.74
CA PRO A 80 -5.23 -17.44 -14.45
C PRO A 80 -3.93 -17.91 -13.81
N GLY A 81 -3.73 -17.56 -12.54
CA GLY A 81 -2.54 -17.92 -11.77
C GLY A 81 -1.27 -17.14 -12.13
N GLN A 82 -1.39 -15.98 -12.80
CA GLN A 82 -0.26 -15.10 -13.12
C GLN A 82 -0.55 -13.65 -12.73
N LEU A 83 0.48 -12.93 -12.29
CA LEU A 83 0.44 -11.48 -12.08
C LEU A 83 1.57 -10.79 -12.83
N PHE A 84 1.35 -9.57 -13.32
CA PHE A 84 2.34 -8.77 -14.04
C PHE A 84 2.38 -7.38 -13.45
N ASN A 85 3.56 -6.87 -13.09
CA ASN A 85 3.71 -5.52 -12.55
C ASN A 85 4.15 -4.49 -13.61
N ARG A 86 4.16 -4.90 -14.88
CA ARG A 86 4.58 -4.05 -16.01
C ARG A 86 4.00 -4.60 -17.32
N PRO A 87 3.62 -3.74 -18.29
CA PRO A 87 3.24 -4.21 -19.61
C PRO A 87 4.45 -4.73 -20.40
N ASN A 88 4.16 -5.46 -21.47
CA ASN A 88 5.16 -5.79 -22.47
C ASN A 88 4.63 -5.56 -23.89
N ASP A 89 5.51 -5.05 -24.75
CA ASP A 89 5.29 -5.02 -26.20
C ASP A 89 5.36 -6.45 -26.76
N GLN A 90 4.52 -6.77 -27.76
CA GLN A 90 4.53 -8.04 -28.49
C GLN A 90 5.90 -8.34 -29.13
N ASP A 91 6.67 -7.31 -29.48
CA ASP A 91 8.01 -7.41 -30.06
C ASP A 91 9.14 -7.37 -29.00
N SER A 92 8.79 -7.34 -27.71
CA SER A 92 9.74 -7.25 -26.58
C SER A 92 9.96 -8.56 -25.84
N ALA A 93 10.82 -8.53 -24.82
CA ALA A 93 11.05 -9.64 -23.91
C ALA A 93 9.73 -10.20 -23.35
N GLN A 94 9.74 -11.49 -23.01
CA GLN A 94 8.59 -12.17 -22.43
C GLN A 94 8.07 -11.42 -21.19
N ALA A 95 6.75 -11.31 -21.06
CA ALA A 95 6.12 -10.76 -19.87
C ALA A 95 6.62 -11.48 -18.61
N ILE A 96 6.93 -10.71 -17.56
CA ILE A 96 7.46 -11.24 -16.31
C ILE A 96 6.29 -11.52 -15.36
N ASP A 97 6.00 -12.80 -15.15
CA ASP A 97 5.04 -13.23 -14.14
C ASP A 97 5.65 -13.11 -12.75
N VAL A 98 5.20 -12.11 -11.99
CA VAL A 98 5.65 -11.85 -10.62
C VAL A 98 4.91 -12.71 -9.60
N TYR A 99 3.81 -13.40 -9.96
CA TYR A 99 3.08 -14.23 -9.00
C TYR A 99 3.75 -15.57 -8.72
N LYS A 100 4.43 -16.10 -9.74
CA LYS A 100 5.10 -17.39 -9.65
C LYS A 100 6.19 -17.35 -8.58
N ASP A 101 6.14 -18.31 -7.65
CA ASP A 101 7.08 -18.44 -6.52
C ASP A 101 7.07 -17.27 -5.52
N CYS A 102 6.17 -16.29 -5.68
CA CYS A 102 5.86 -15.25 -4.70
C CYS A 102 5.28 -15.90 -3.43
N LYS A 103 6.02 -15.74 -2.31
CA LYS A 103 5.66 -16.29 -1.00
C LYS A 103 4.39 -15.61 -0.46
N LYS A 104 3.62 -16.36 0.35
CA LYS A 104 2.34 -15.93 0.91
C LYS A 104 2.19 -16.42 2.34
N ASP A 105 2.73 -15.67 3.30
CA ASP A 105 2.74 -16.09 4.71
C ASP A 105 1.38 -15.88 5.38
N TYR A 106 0.74 -14.74 5.10
CA TYR A 106 -0.59 -14.41 5.60
C TYR A 106 -1.51 -14.08 4.43
N THR A 107 -2.65 -14.79 4.35
CA THR A 107 -3.62 -14.59 3.27
C THR A 107 -5.03 -14.34 3.77
N LYS A 108 -5.87 -13.81 2.87
CA LYS A 108 -7.31 -13.63 3.09
C LYS A 108 -7.58 -12.91 4.41
N TYR A 109 -8.26 -13.59 5.34
CA TYR A 109 -8.73 -13.02 6.61
C TYR A 109 -7.63 -12.80 7.64
N GLN A 110 -6.42 -13.32 7.41
CA GLN A 110 -5.27 -13.07 8.28
C GLN A 110 -4.65 -11.69 8.00
N VAL A 111 -4.90 -11.10 6.84
CA VAL A 111 -4.38 -9.78 6.45
C VAL A 111 -5.20 -8.71 7.17
N THR A 112 -4.77 -8.35 8.38
CA THR A 112 -5.43 -7.39 9.26
C THR A 112 -4.40 -6.45 9.89
N PRO A 113 -4.81 -5.25 10.33
CA PRO A 113 -3.92 -4.34 11.05
C PRO A 113 -3.30 -4.99 12.28
N THR A 114 -4.09 -5.75 13.04
CA THR A 114 -3.61 -6.43 14.25
C THR A 114 -2.55 -7.48 13.93
N MET A 115 -2.78 -8.31 12.92
CA MET A 115 -1.80 -9.32 12.51
C MET A 115 -0.50 -8.65 12.04
N PHE A 116 -0.59 -7.59 11.24
CA PHE A 116 0.59 -6.83 10.80
C PHE A 116 1.39 -6.28 11.99
N LEU A 117 0.72 -5.63 12.95
CA LEU A 117 1.40 -5.11 14.14
C LEU A 117 2.03 -6.23 14.98
N ASN A 118 1.40 -7.40 15.08
CA ASN A 118 1.98 -8.56 15.78
C ASN A 118 3.21 -9.10 15.06
N VAL A 119 3.18 -9.16 13.72
CA VAL A 119 4.32 -9.59 12.89
C VAL A 119 5.52 -8.67 13.08
N ILE A 120 5.35 -7.35 12.95
CA ILE A 120 6.47 -6.41 13.06
C ILE A 120 7.01 -6.29 14.50
N GLU A 121 6.19 -6.59 15.51
CA GLU A 121 6.59 -6.56 16.92
C GLU A 121 7.15 -7.89 17.44
N GLY A 122 7.22 -8.93 16.60
CA GLY A 122 7.76 -10.24 16.95
C GLY A 122 6.87 -11.06 17.90
N ASN A 123 5.55 -10.84 17.89
CA ASN A 123 4.61 -11.46 18.83
C ASN A 123 4.14 -12.84 18.33
N GLU A 124 5.00 -13.87 18.44
CA GLU A 124 4.74 -15.23 17.92
C GLU A 124 3.44 -15.88 18.44
N ASP A 125 3.09 -15.64 19.71
CA ASP A 125 1.89 -16.23 20.32
C ASP A 125 0.57 -15.68 19.71
N GLU A 126 0.65 -14.56 19.00
CA GLU A 126 -0.51 -13.83 18.45
C GLU A 126 -0.64 -13.98 16.93
N THR A 127 0.14 -14.86 16.30
CA THR A 127 0.17 -15.04 14.83
C THR A 127 -0.27 -16.41 14.34
N GLU A 128 -0.95 -17.19 15.19
CA GLU A 128 -1.48 -18.51 14.84
C GLU A 128 -0.40 -19.48 14.28
N GLY A 129 0.86 -19.31 14.70
CA GLY A 129 2.00 -20.09 14.24
C GLY A 129 2.63 -19.61 12.92
N GLY A 130 2.18 -18.47 12.38
CA GLY A 130 2.80 -17.81 11.23
C GLY A 130 4.11 -17.08 11.58
N PRO A 131 4.94 -16.73 10.57
CA PRO A 131 6.23 -16.11 10.78
C PRO A 131 6.11 -14.66 11.26
N VAL A 132 6.96 -14.28 12.22
CA VAL A 132 7.09 -12.91 12.72
C VAL A 132 8.50 -12.40 12.49
N LEU A 133 8.68 -11.09 12.63
CA LEU A 133 10.00 -10.48 12.60
C LEU A 133 10.85 -10.98 13.78
N LYS A 134 12.04 -11.52 13.49
CA LYS A 134 13.00 -12.03 14.49
C LYS A 134 14.34 -11.27 14.48
N SER A 135 14.33 -10.08 13.89
CA SER A 135 15.49 -9.20 13.82
C SER A 135 15.93 -8.71 15.21
N THR A 136 17.20 -8.35 15.29
CA THR A 136 17.91 -7.93 16.49
C THR A 136 18.47 -6.52 16.33
N ALA A 137 19.17 -6.03 17.34
CA ALA A 137 19.78 -4.70 17.35
C ALA A 137 20.87 -4.50 16.28
N GLU A 138 21.35 -5.58 15.67
CA GLU A 138 22.39 -5.55 14.65
C GLU A 138 21.81 -5.61 13.22
N ASP A 139 20.53 -5.98 13.08
CA ASP A 139 19.90 -6.31 11.80
C ASP A 139 19.17 -5.11 11.19
N ASP A 140 19.10 -5.04 9.86
CA ASP A 140 18.34 -4.01 9.15
C ASP A 140 16.97 -4.52 8.75
N VAL A 141 15.97 -3.65 8.84
CA VAL A 141 14.56 -4.00 8.57
C VAL A 141 14.02 -3.11 7.47
N PHE A 142 13.48 -3.73 6.42
CA PHE A 142 12.69 -3.08 5.39
C PHE A 142 11.21 -3.42 5.55
N ILE A 143 10.34 -2.41 5.49
CA ILE A 143 8.89 -2.62 5.47
C ILE A 143 8.32 -1.92 4.24
N ASN A 144 7.62 -2.66 3.39
CA ASN A 144 6.87 -2.10 2.28
C ASN A 144 5.37 -2.36 2.48
N PHE A 145 4.60 -1.28 2.46
CA PHE A 145 3.15 -1.31 2.58
C PHE A 145 2.51 -0.70 1.33
N VAL A 146 1.57 -1.41 0.71
CA VAL A 146 0.93 -1.03 -0.56
C VAL A 146 -0.59 -1.21 -0.46
N ASP A 147 -1.34 -0.10 -0.49
CA ASP A 147 -2.82 -0.08 -0.54
C ASP A 147 -3.39 1.33 -0.80
N HIS A 148 -4.69 1.50 -0.58
CA HIS A 148 -5.38 2.74 -0.32
C HIS A 148 -5.04 3.35 1.04
N GLY A 149 -5.18 4.67 1.10
CA GLY A 149 -5.05 5.43 2.33
C GLY A 149 -6.04 6.58 2.42
N ALA A 150 -6.00 7.22 3.58
CA ALA A 150 -6.72 8.44 3.90
C ALA A 150 -5.92 9.21 4.96
N PRO A 151 -6.29 10.46 5.29
CA PRO A 151 -5.62 11.19 6.36
C PRO A 151 -5.50 10.37 7.66
N ASN A 152 -4.28 10.14 8.11
CA ASN A 152 -3.86 9.39 9.30
C ASN A 152 -4.32 7.92 9.38
N LEU A 153 -4.65 7.28 8.26
CA LEU A 153 -4.91 5.84 8.21
C LEU A 153 -4.53 5.21 6.86
N VAL A 154 -4.17 3.93 6.90
CA VAL A 154 -4.11 3.08 5.71
C VAL A 154 -5.13 1.95 5.84
N ALA A 155 -5.69 1.53 4.70
CA ALA A 155 -6.66 0.47 4.68
C ALA A 155 -6.02 -0.91 4.85
N PHE A 156 -6.83 -1.88 5.24
CA PHE A 156 -6.53 -3.30 5.14
C PHE A 156 -7.78 -3.95 4.52
N PRO A 157 -7.72 -5.22 4.04
CA PRO A 157 -8.89 -5.86 3.46
C PRO A 157 -10.04 -5.96 4.47
N ARG A 158 -9.66 -5.97 5.76
CA ARG A 158 -10.55 -5.81 6.92
C ARG A 158 -9.94 -4.88 7.95
N GLY A 159 -10.50 -3.69 8.05
CA GLY A 159 -10.10 -2.68 9.03
C GLY A 159 -9.09 -1.67 8.47
N GLU A 160 -8.49 -0.91 9.38
CA GLU A 160 -7.58 0.18 9.05
C GLU A 160 -6.50 0.25 10.12
N LEU A 161 -5.29 0.60 9.69
CA LEU A 161 -4.20 0.92 10.58
C LEU A 161 -4.10 2.44 10.69
N HIS A 162 -4.34 2.97 11.90
CA HIS A 162 -4.16 4.40 12.13
C HIS A 162 -2.69 4.75 12.37
N ALA A 163 -2.27 5.95 11.94
CA ALA A 163 -0.93 6.49 12.12
C ALA A 163 -0.41 6.33 13.56
N ARG A 164 -1.24 6.67 14.55
CA ARG A 164 -0.88 6.55 15.98
C ARG A 164 -0.62 5.10 16.43
N GLN A 165 -1.27 4.10 15.81
CA GLN A 165 -0.99 2.69 16.11
C GLN A 165 0.38 2.31 15.55
N LEU A 166 0.64 2.64 14.27
CA LEU A 166 1.92 2.39 13.62
C LEU A 166 3.09 3.05 14.37
N MET A 167 2.98 4.33 14.70
CA MET A 167 4.03 5.05 15.44
C MET A 167 4.35 4.41 16.80
N ARG A 168 3.32 3.95 17.52
CA ARG A 168 3.54 3.24 18.79
C ARG A 168 4.23 1.89 18.58
N SER A 169 3.92 1.18 17.50
CA SER A 169 4.57 -0.09 17.17
C SER A 169 6.03 0.10 16.77
N ILE A 170 6.35 1.09 15.94
CA ILE A 170 7.74 1.46 15.60
C ILE A 170 8.53 1.81 16.87
N GLN A 171 7.95 2.62 17.77
CA GLN A 171 8.57 2.91 19.07
C GLN A 171 8.82 1.63 19.88
N ARG A 172 7.84 0.71 19.95
CA ARG A 172 8.01 -0.57 20.65
C ARG A 172 9.11 -1.44 20.04
N MET A 173 9.21 -1.49 18.71
CA MET A 173 10.28 -2.20 18.01
C MET A 173 11.65 -1.62 18.38
N HIS A 174 11.79 -0.29 18.35
CA HIS A 174 13.01 0.40 18.78
C HIS A 174 13.34 0.11 20.26
N ASP A 175 12.37 0.21 21.17
CA ASP A 175 12.57 -0.04 22.60
C ASP A 175 12.99 -1.50 22.88
N LYS A 176 12.47 -2.45 22.09
CA LYS A 176 12.85 -3.87 22.11
C LYS A 176 14.18 -4.14 21.40
N LYS A 177 14.81 -3.14 20.78
CA LYS A 177 16.03 -3.26 19.97
C LYS A 177 15.89 -4.29 18.84
N MET A 178 14.80 -4.19 18.09
CA MET A 178 14.50 -5.12 17.00
C MET A 178 15.15 -4.73 15.67
N PHE A 179 15.95 -3.66 15.60
CA PHE A 179 16.67 -3.28 14.39
C PHE A 179 17.84 -2.36 14.73
N ARG A 180 18.86 -2.35 13.87
CA ARG A 180 19.89 -1.32 13.77
C ARG A 180 19.31 -0.08 13.10
N ASN A 181 18.80 -0.27 11.89
CA ASN A 181 18.12 0.72 11.07
C ASN A 181 16.82 0.13 10.48
N LEU A 182 15.79 0.96 10.32
CA LEU A 182 14.53 0.57 9.67
C LEU A 182 14.20 1.51 8.51
N VAL A 183 13.95 0.96 7.34
CA VAL A 183 13.42 1.67 6.17
C VAL A 183 11.97 1.27 5.92
N PHE A 184 11.08 2.25 5.77
CA PHE A 184 9.65 2.03 5.54
C PHE A 184 9.21 2.70 4.24
N TYR A 185 8.78 1.94 3.23
CA TYR A 185 8.16 2.47 2.02
C TYR A 185 6.64 2.29 2.07
N MET A 186 5.89 3.37 1.89
CA MET A 186 4.43 3.36 1.93
C MET A 186 3.83 3.90 0.63
N GLU A 187 3.28 2.99 -0.17
CA GLU A 187 2.40 3.30 -1.28
C GLU A 187 0.96 3.38 -0.77
N ALA A 188 0.45 4.60 -0.62
CA ALA A 188 -0.94 4.88 -0.32
C ALA A 188 -1.30 6.35 -0.54
N CYS A 189 -2.59 6.59 -0.76
CA CYS A 189 -3.19 7.92 -0.71
C CYS A 189 -2.96 8.56 0.66
N GLU A 190 -2.61 9.85 0.66
CA GLU A 190 -2.33 10.62 1.87
C GLU A 190 -1.26 9.98 2.79
N SER A 191 -0.37 9.13 2.26
CA SER A 191 0.63 8.35 3.03
C SER A 191 1.55 9.22 3.89
N GLY A 192 1.89 10.44 3.46
CA GLY A 192 2.64 11.41 4.26
C GLY A 192 1.98 11.72 5.62
N SER A 193 0.66 11.56 5.74
CA SER A 193 -0.06 11.75 7.00
C SER A 193 0.29 10.69 8.07
N MET A 194 0.80 9.53 7.66
CA MET A 194 1.12 8.42 8.56
C MET A 194 2.39 8.67 9.38
N PHE A 195 3.31 9.52 8.88
CA PHE A 195 4.65 9.71 9.45
C PHE A 195 4.93 11.13 9.96
N ARG A 196 3.95 12.04 9.97
CA ARG A 196 4.10 13.43 10.48
C ARG A 196 4.70 13.54 11.89
N LYS A 197 4.55 12.49 12.70
CA LYS A 197 5.02 12.42 14.09
C LYS A 197 6.13 11.38 14.29
N LEU A 198 6.75 10.89 13.22
CA LEU A 198 7.89 10.00 13.30
C LEU A 198 9.07 10.74 13.97
N PRO A 199 9.59 10.27 15.12
CA PRO A 199 10.70 10.93 15.78
C PRO A 199 12.02 10.75 15.02
N THR A 200 12.92 11.74 15.13
CA THR A 200 14.26 11.72 14.51
C THR A 200 15.33 11.26 15.52
N HIS A 201 15.09 10.12 16.14
CA HIS A 201 16.09 9.45 17.01
C HIS A 201 15.79 7.95 17.15
N LEU A 202 15.09 7.36 16.18
CA LEU A 202 14.70 5.95 16.23
C LEU A 202 15.51 5.08 15.26
N ASN A 203 16.39 5.67 14.46
CA ASN A 203 17.04 5.04 13.30
C ASN A 203 16.00 4.53 12.29
N VAL A 204 15.01 5.37 11.99
CA VAL A 204 13.94 5.05 11.04
C VAL A 204 13.94 6.07 9.91
N TRP A 205 13.91 5.59 8.67
CA TRP A 205 13.62 6.39 7.48
C TRP A 205 12.34 5.89 6.83
N ALA A 206 11.31 6.74 6.76
CA ALA A 206 10.09 6.42 6.03
C ALA A 206 9.99 7.24 4.73
N VAL A 207 9.60 6.61 3.63
CA VAL A 207 9.32 7.25 2.33
C VAL A 207 7.86 6.98 1.95
N THR A 208 7.17 8.00 1.49
CA THR A 208 5.73 7.93 1.18
C THR A 208 5.45 8.33 -0.26
N ALA A 209 4.56 7.61 -0.92
CA ALA A 209 4.17 7.89 -2.31
C ALA A 209 3.53 9.28 -2.52
N ALA A 210 2.86 9.80 -1.49
CA ALA A 210 2.11 11.05 -1.55
C ALA A 210 2.32 11.89 -0.29
N ASN A 211 2.11 13.20 -0.40
CA ASN A 211 2.00 14.05 0.79
C ASN A 211 0.71 13.73 1.56
N ALA A 212 0.45 14.46 2.65
CA ALA A 212 -0.69 14.18 3.51
C ALA A 212 -2.06 14.64 2.98
N HIS A 213 -2.11 15.21 1.77
CA HIS A 213 -3.25 15.94 1.21
C HIS A 213 -3.62 15.54 -0.23
N GLU A 214 -3.06 14.47 -0.73
CA GLU A 214 -3.30 14.02 -2.10
C GLU A 214 -3.37 12.50 -2.21
N SER A 215 -3.94 12.05 -3.32
CA SER A 215 -3.96 10.63 -3.68
C SER A 215 -2.57 10.16 -4.09
N SER A 216 -2.32 8.86 -4.01
CA SER A 216 -1.31 8.22 -4.84
C SER A 216 -1.94 7.78 -6.16
N PHE A 217 -1.11 7.30 -7.09
CA PHE A 217 -1.56 7.00 -8.45
C PHE A 217 -1.18 5.60 -8.84
N ALA A 218 -2.16 4.88 -9.40
CA ALA A 218 -1.90 3.68 -10.15
C ALA A 218 -1.18 4.03 -11.45
N THR A 219 -0.42 3.09 -12.01
CA THR A 219 0.23 3.19 -13.31
C THR A 219 -0.02 1.94 -14.13
N TYR A 220 0.44 1.96 -15.39
CA TYR A 220 0.22 0.86 -16.32
C TYR A 220 -1.26 0.49 -16.42
N CYS A 221 -2.10 1.52 -16.58
CA CYS A 221 -3.55 1.39 -16.57
C CYS A 221 -4.14 1.27 -18.00
N PRO A 222 -5.38 0.77 -18.12
CA PRO A 222 -6.06 0.71 -19.39
C PRO A 222 -6.25 2.10 -20.03
N PRO A 223 -6.25 2.18 -21.38
CA PRO A 223 -6.16 1.06 -22.32
C PRO A 223 -4.73 0.81 -22.80
N ALA A 224 -3.75 1.63 -22.44
CA ALA A 224 -2.42 1.55 -23.03
C ALA A 224 -1.41 0.77 -22.17
N GLY A 225 -1.56 0.85 -20.85
CA GLY A 225 -0.63 0.29 -19.89
C GLY A 225 -0.98 -1.11 -19.38
N ASP A 226 -2.20 -1.61 -19.64
CA ASP A 226 -2.69 -2.90 -19.14
C ASP A 226 -2.49 -4.06 -20.14
N LEU A 227 -1.72 -3.82 -21.21
CA LEU A 227 -1.46 -4.78 -22.26
C LEU A 227 -0.30 -5.71 -21.88
N VAL A 228 -0.61 -6.99 -21.75
CA VAL A 228 0.39 -8.05 -21.56
C VAL A 228 0.18 -9.10 -22.64
N ASN A 229 1.23 -9.41 -23.40
CA ASN A 229 1.19 -10.37 -24.51
C ASN A 229 0.02 -10.11 -25.48
N GLY A 230 -0.29 -8.83 -25.73
CA GLY A 230 -1.38 -8.41 -26.63
C GLY A 230 -2.79 -8.54 -26.05
N LYS A 231 -2.95 -8.81 -24.76
CA LYS A 231 -4.24 -8.96 -24.09
C LYS A 231 -4.39 -7.92 -22.98
N HIS A 232 -5.53 -7.26 -22.94
CA HIS A 232 -5.88 -6.32 -21.87
C HIS A 232 -6.22 -7.09 -20.59
N LEU A 233 -5.62 -6.68 -19.47
CA LEU A 233 -6.01 -7.13 -18.15
C LEU A 233 -7.22 -6.37 -17.60
N HIS A 234 -7.56 -5.22 -18.19
CA HIS A 234 -8.65 -4.36 -17.75
C HIS A 234 -8.55 -3.94 -16.28
N THR A 235 -7.31 -3.70 -15.84
CA THR A 235 -6.95 -3.15 -14.53
C THR A 235 -5.55 -2.53 -14.64
N CYS A 236 -5.17 -1.68 -13.70
CA CYS A 236 -3.80 -1.19 -13.58
C CYS A 236 -2.86 -2.29 -13.06
N LEU A 237 -1.61 -2.30 -13.54
CA LEU A 237 -0.64 -3.37 -13.24
C LEU A 237 0.29 -3.05 -12.06
N GLY A 238 0.47 -1.78 -11.70
CA GLY A 238 1.27 -1.35 -10.57
C GLY A 238 0.87 0.04 -10.09
N ASP A 239 1.54 0.54 -9.06
CA ASP A 239 1.38 1.90 -8.56
C ASP A 239 2.63 2.75 -8.88
N GLU A 240 2.45 4.04 -9.22
CA GLU A 240 3.50 4.90 -9.80
C GLU A 240 4.74 4.97 -8.91
N PHE A 241 4.57 5.24 -7.61
CA PHE A 241 5.71 5.27 -6.69
C PHE A 241 6.32 3.87 -6.52
N SER A 242 5.48 2.85 -6.36
CA SER A 242 5.92 1.47 -6.23
C SER A 242 6.82 1.02 -7.38
N VAL A 243 6.34 1.14 -8.62
CA VAL A 243 7.11 0.67 -9.79
C VAL A 243 8.40 1.45 -9.95
N HIS A 244 8.44 2.74 -9.60
CA HIS A 244 9.66 3.54 -9.73
C HIS A 244 10.78 3.07 -8.80
N TRP A 245 10.50 2.79 -7.52
CA TRP A 245 11.56 2.31 -6.62
C TRP A 245 11.97 0.87 -6.93
N MET A 246 11.01 0.02 -7.32
CA MET A 246 11.31 -1.38 -7.67
C MET A 246 12.12 -1.47 -8.97
N GLU A 247 11.73 -0.72 -10.01
CA GLU A 247 12.43 -0.73 -11.29
C GLU A 247 13.82 -0.07 -11.22
N ASP A 248 14.02 0.92 -10.34
CA ASP A 248 15.34 1.47 -10.03
C ASP A 248 16.22 0.43 -9.32
N THR A 249 15.67 -0.24 -8.31
CA THR A 249 16.35 -1.34 -7.59
C THR A 249 16.70 -2.52 -8.51
N ASP A 250 15.83 -2.89 -9.43
CA ASP A 250 16.03 -3.98 -10.40
C ASP A 250 17.09 -3.64 -11.47
N ALA A 251 17.30 -2.34 -11.73
CA ALA A 251 18.26 -1.84 -12.72
C ALA A 251 19.67 -1.63 -12.16
N GLU A 252 19.82 -1.60 -10.84
CA GLU A 252 21.09 -1.39 -10.16
C GLU A 252 22.09 -2.50 -10.48
N ARG A 253 23.34 -2.11 -10.75
CA ARG A 253 24.43 -3.02 -11.13
C ARG A 253 25.45 -3.19 -10.01
N PRO A 254 26.14 -4.34 -9.92
CA PRO A 254 27.17 -4.56 -8.91
C PRO A 254 28.21 -3.42 -8.85
N GLY A 255 28.44 -2.87 -7.66
CA GLY A 255 29.37 -1.77 -7.42
C GLY A 255 28.82 -0.38 -7.70
N GLN A 256 27.53 -0.26 -8.00
CA GLN A 256 26.79 0.99 -7.83
C GLN A 256 26.36 1.02 -6.36
N ASP A 257 27.12 1.73 -5.51
CA ASP A 257 26.79 1.85 -4.09
C ASP A 257 25.68 2.90 -3.90
N GLU A 258 24.47 2.65 -4.41
CA GLU A 258 23.37 3.62 -4.34
C GLU A 258 22.95 3.86 -2.89
N THR A 259 22.77 5.13 -2.53
CA THR A 259 22.35 5.55 -1.19
C THR A 259 20.83 5.74 -1.09
N LEU A 260 20.31 5.70 0.14
CA LEU A 260 18.90 6.03 0.41
C LEU A 260 18.48 7.40 -0.18
N GLU A 261 19.32 8.42 -0.04
CA GLU A 261 19.05 9.76 -0.59
C GLU A 261 19.03 9.77 -2.13
N GLU A 262 19.88 8.98 -2.78
CA GLU A 262 19.95 8.92 -4.24
C GLU A 262 18.72 8.22 -4.83
N GLN A 263 18.34 7.05 -4.30
CA GLN A 263 17.11 6.37 -4.72
C GLN A 263 15.89 7.25 -4.45
N PHE A 264 15.80 7.86 -3.25
CA PHE A 264 14.72 8.80 -2.93
C PHE A 264 14.63 9.92 -3.96
N ALA A 265 15.74 10.57 -4.32
CA ALA A 265 15.75 11.65 -5.30
C ALA A 265 15.31 11.18 -6.70
N ARG A 266 15.71 9.97 -7.11
CA ARG A 266 15.28 9.37 -8.39
C ARG A 266 13.79 9.09 -8.41
N VAL A 267 13.28 8.43 -7.38
CA VAL A 267 11.87 8.08 -7.23
C VAL A 267 11.01 9.34 -7.12
N GLN A 268 11.45 10.33 -6.35
CA GLN A 268 10.78 11.63 -6.25
C GLN A 268 10.72 12.36 -7.59
N ASN A 269 11.76 12.30 -8.40
CA ASN A 269 11.78 12.92 -9.72
C ASN A 269 10.96 12.12 -10.77
N ALA A 270 10.89 10.80 -10.63
CA ALA A 270 10.15 9.93 -11.54
C ALA A 270 8.64 9.95 -11.27
N THR A 271 8.21 10.02 -10.01
CA THR A 271 6.81 10.06 -9.61
C THR A 271 6.25 11.47 -9.80
N THR A 272 5.39 11.64 -10.81
CA THR A 272 4.98 12.98 -11.26
C THR A 272 3.56 13.37 -10.87
N LYS A 273 2.73 12.42 -10.41
CA LYS A 273 1.33 12.68 -10.06
C LYS A 273 1.11 13.01 -8.59
N SER A 274 2.09 12.71 -7.74
CA SER A 274 2.09 13.01 -6.31
C SER A 274 3.48 13.48 -5.86
N HIS A 275 3.57 13.96 -4.62
CA HIS A 275 4.78 14.41 -3.97
C HIS A 275 5.33 13.30 -3.07
N VAL A 276 6.38 12.64 -3.53
CA VAL A 276 7.12 11.69 -2.71
C VAL A 276 7.85 12.44 -1.60
N LEU A 277 7.66 12.01 -0.35
CA LEU A 277 8.24 12.63 0.84
C LEU A 277 9.00 11.61 1.67
N ASP A 278 9.97 12.09 2.46
CA ASP A 278 10.70 11.31 3.45
C ASP A 278 10.57 11.88 4.88
N PHE A 279 10.73 11.01 5.87
CA PHE A 279 10.56 11.31 7.30
C PHE A 279 11.55 10.53 8.16
N GLY A 280 11.85 11.07 9.35
CA GLY A 280 12.64 10.39 10.38
C GLY A 280 14.11 10.81 10.39
N ASP A 281 15.01 9.85 10.54
CA ASP A 281 16.44 10.02 10.81
C ASP A 281 17.28 10.32 9.54
N LEU A 282 16.80 11.25 8.71
CA LEU A 282 17.35 11.56 7.38
C LEU A 282 18.84 11.95 7.42
N ALA A 283 19.23 12.78 8.38
CA ALA A 283 20.59 13.30 8.47
C ALA A 283 21.64 12.22 8.80
N THR A 284 21.23 11.16 9.51
CA THR A 284 22.11 10.07 9.92
C THR A 284 22.06 8.89 8.95
N MET A 285 20.97 8.73 8.21
CA MET A 285 20.78 7.58 7.31
C MET A 285 20.96 7.94 5.82
N SER A 286 21.01 9.22 5.41
CA SER A 286 21.10 9.67 3.99
C SER A 286 22.14 8.98 3.14
N LYS A 287 23.25 8.57 3.75
CA LYS A 287 24.39 7.94 3.08
C LYS A 287 24.50 6.43 3.31
N ASP A 288 23.53 5.84 3.99
CA ASP A 288 23.45 4.38 4.10
C ASP A 288 23.15 3.80 2.72
N ALA A 289 23.83 2.70 2.38
CA ALA A 289 23.63 2.03 1.11
C ALA A 289 22.25 1.36 1.11
N ILE A 290 21.50 1.52 0.02
CA ILE A 290 20.18 0.88 -0.16
C ILE A 290 20.29 -0.65 -0.07
N ASP A 291 21.45 -1.19 -0.47
CA ASP A 291 21.82 -2.61 -0.38
C ASP A 291 21.81 -3.18 1.04
N GLU A 292 21.92 -2.34 2.08
CA GLU A 292 21.77 -2.77 3.47
C GLU A 292 20.33 -3.20 3.76
N PHE A 293 19.35 -2.66 3.04
CA PHE A 293 17.92 -2.92 3.26
C PHE A 293 17.30 -3.81 2.18
N LEU A 294 17.66 -3.60 0.90
CA LEU A 294 17.04 -4.28 -0.25
C LEU A 294 17.85 -5.48 -0.78
N GLY A 295 18.94 -5.84 -0.11
CA GLY A 295 19.91 -6.82 -0.62
C GLY A 295 20.79 -6.20 -1.71
N ALA A 296 21.84 -6.90 -2.14
CA ALA A 296 22.82 -6.39 -3.08
C ALA A 296 22.73 -7.11 -4.44
N PRO A 297 23.03 -6.43 -5.57
CA PRO A 297 23.09 -7.10 -6.86
C PRO A 297 24.11 -8.26 -6.85
N ALA A 298 23.74 -9.40 -7.44
CA ALA A 298 24.61 -10.56 -7.54
C ALA A 298 25.88 -10.20 -8.32
N SER A 299 27.05 -10.65 -7.84
CA SER A 299 28.35 -10.26 -8.41
C SER A 299 28.55 -10.66 -9.87
N ASP A 300 27.81 -11.67 -10.35
CA ASP A 300 27.80 -12.13 -11.74
C ASP A 300 26.77 -11.39 -12.62
N GLY A 301 26.03 -10.43 -12.05
CA GLY A 301 24.99 -9.66 -12.71
C GLY A 301 23.67 -10.40 -12.89
N SER A 302 23.50 -11.60 -12.31
CA SER A 302 22.29 -12.42 -12.50
C SER A 302 21.02 -11.83 -11.92
N SER A 303 21.12 -10.94 -10.92
CA SER A 303 19.98 -10.22 -10.34
C SER A 303 19.58 -8.97 -11.11
N VAL A 304 20.38 -8.53 -12.10
CA VAL A 304 20.08 -7.34 -12.90
C VAL A 304 19.01 -7.70 -13.93
N ARG A 305 17.86 -7.03 -13.87
CA ARG A 305 16.74 -7.34 -14.75
C ARG A 305 16.69 -6.38 -15.93
N GLU A 306 16.74 -6.94 -17.15
CA GLU A 306 16.38 -6.18 -18.34
C GLU A 306 14.85 -6.07 -18.44
N LEU A 307 14.32 -4.91 -18.06
CA LEU A 307 12.88 -4.66 -18.11
C LEU A 307 12.36 -4.59 -19.55
N PRO A 308 11.19 -5.18 -19.85
CA PRO A 308 10.55 -5.05 -21.15
C PRO A 308 10.39 -3.59 -21.58
N ARG A 309 10.56 -3.34 -22.89
CA ARG A 309 10.27 -2.03 -23.46
C ARG A 309 8.77 -1.79 -23.42
N ILE A 310 8.40 -0.57 -23.01
CA ILE A 310 7.00 -0.14 -22.93
C ILE A 310 6.81 1.12 -23.77
N SER A 311 5.61 1.29 -24.32
CA SER A 311 5.27 2.46 -25.14
C SER A 311 5.21 3.74 -24.27
N ALA A 312 5.31 4.91 -24.91
CA ALA A 312 5.10 6.18 -24.19
C ALA A 312 3.69 6.26 -23.61
N ALA A 313 2.67 5.79 -24.34
CA ALA A 313 1.30 5.76 -23.86
C ALA A 313 1.11 4.85 -22.63
N ALA A 314 1.84 3.72 -22.57
CA ALA A 314 1.84 2.87 -21.38
C ALA A 314 2.51 3.55 -20.18
N ARG A 315 3.61 4.28 -20.40
CA ARG A 315 4.25 5.09 -19.35
C ARG A 315 3.35 6.23 -18.86
N ASP A 316 2.60 6.87 -19.75
CA ASP A 316 1.76 8.03 -19.43
C ASP A 316 0.32 7.62 -19.07
N SER A 317 0.13 6.43 -18.48
CA SER A 317 -1.18 5.84 -18.17
C SER A 317 -1.55 5.90 -16.68
N GLN A 318 -1.08 6.91 -15.95
CA GLN A 318 -1.40 7.02 -14.53
C GLN A 318 -2.87 7.38 -14.28
N VAL A 319 -3.45 6.78 -13.25
CA VAL A 319 -4.85 7.02 -12.81
C VAL A 319 -4.84 7.23 -11.31
N ASP A 320 -5.59 8.23 -10.82
CA ASP A 320 -5.78 8.42 -9.37
C ASP A 320 -6.29 7.10 -8.76
N SER A 321 -5.68 6.63 -7.67
CA SER A 321 -6.01 5.34 -7.05
C SER A 321 -7.51 5.16 -6.77
N ARG A 322 -8.24 6.26 -6.52
CA ARG A 322 -9.69 6.25 -6.26
C ARG A 322 -10.55 6.09 -7.52
N ASP A 323 -9.97 6.30 -8.70
CA ASP A 323 -10.64 6.25 -10.00
C ASP A 323 -10.35 4.97 -10.78
N VAL A 324 -9.42 4.14 -10.32
CA VAL A 324 -9.01 2.89 -11.00
C VAL A 324 -10.19 2.00 -11.36
N ALA A 325 -11.11 1.75 -10.42
CA ALA A 325 -12.27 0.90 -10.67
C ALA A 325 -13.20 1.48 -11.75
N LEU A 326 -13.43 2.80 -11.74
CA LEU A 326 -14.28 3.46 -12.74
C LEU A 326 -13.63 3.45 -14.12
N VAL A 327 -12.35 3.81 -14.20
CA VAL A 327 -11.58 3.83 -15.47
C VAL A 327 -11.51 2.43 -16.06
N SER A 328 -11.22 1.43 -15.24
CA SER A 328 -11.15 0.02 -15.66
C SER A 328 -12.50 -0.46 -16.22
N LYS A 329 -13.60 -0.29 -15.46
CA LYS A 329 -14.95 -0.67 -15.90
C LYS A 329 -15.40 0.11 -17.14
N PHE A 330 -15.01 1.38 -17.25
CA PHE A 330 -15.28 2.19 -18.44
C PHE A 330 -14.60 1.59 -19.68
N PHE A 331 -13.30 1.28 -19.59
CA PHE A 331 -12.58 0.70 -20.73
C PHE A 331 -13.02 -0.74 -21.04
N MET A 332 -13.41 -1.55 -20.04
CA MET A 332 -14.05 -2.85 -20.28
C MET A 332 -15.31 -2.72 -21.14
N TYR A 333 -16.21 -1.80 -20.79
CA TYR A 333 -17.43 -1.56 -21.57
C TYR A 333 -17.13 -0.95 -22.94
N ALA A 334 -16.20 0.01 -23.01
CA ALA A 334 -15.84 0.66 -24.26
C ALA A 334 -15.20 -0.31 -25.27
N SER A 335 -14.40 -1.28 -24.80
CA SER A 335 -13.82 -2.32 -25.66
C SER A 335 -14.81 -3.42 -25.98
N GLU A 336 -15.67 -3.80 -25.03
CA GLU A 336 -16.64 -4.88 -25.18
C GLU A 336 -18.00 -4.50 -24.54
N PRO A 337 -18.94 -3.93 -25.31
CA PRO A 337 -20.18 -3.36 -24.77
C PRO A 337 -21.25 -4.43 -24.47
N THR A 338 -20.92 -5.41 -23.63
CA THR A 338 -21.85 -6.43 -23.16
C THR A 338 -22.80 -5.87 -22.09
N GLN A 339 -23.95 -6.54 -21.89
CA GLN A 339 -24.86 -6.22 -20.79
C GLN A 339 -24.16 -6.33 -19.42
N GLU A 340 -23.27 -7.30 -19.26
CA GLU A 340 -22.51 -7.49 -18.02
C GLU A 340 -21.58 -6.32 -17.73
N ASN A 341 -20.79 -5.88 -18.72
CA ASN A 341 -19.90 -4.73 -18.56
C ASN A 341 -20.67 -3.42 -18.34
N ALA A 342 -21.81 -3.24 -19.01
CA ALA A 342 -22.70 -2.10 -18.79
C ALA A 342 -23.22 -2.04 -17.35
N VAL A 343 -23.68 -3.18 -16.81
CA VAL A 343 -24.17 -3.28 -15.43
C VAL A 343 -23.05 -3.01 -14.42
N GLN A 344 -21.84 -3.53 -14.64
CA GLN A 344 -20.70 -3.27 -13.75
C GLN A 344 -20.32 -1.78 -13.71
N LEU A 345 -20.25 -1.13 -14.87
CA LEU A 345 -19.97 0.30 -14.96
C LEU A 345 -21.08 1.15 -14.33
N GLN A 346 -22.34 0.81 -14.60
CA GLN A 346 -23.48 1.52 -14.01
C GLN A 346 -23.48 1.38 -12.49
N ALA A 347 -23.23 0.19 -11.95
CA ALA A 347 -23.15 -0.05 -10.52
C ALA A 347 -22.04 0.78 -9.85
N GLU A 348 -20.89 0.94 -10.50
CA GLU A 348 -19.81 1.83 -10.04
C GLU A 348 -20.27 3.29 -9.96
N VAL A 349 -20.90 3.80 -11.03
CA VAL A 349 -21.38 5.18 -11.09
C VAL A 349 -22.48 5.44 -10.04
N GLU A 350 -23.41 4.50 -9.87
CA GLU A 350 -24.48 4.60 -8.88
C GLU A 350 -23.94 4.55 -7.45
N HIS A 351 -22.98 3.66 -7.17
CA HIS A 351 -22.27 3.60 -5.90
C HIS A 351 -21.61 4.94 -5.55
N ARG A 352 -20.86 5.53 -6.49
CA ARG A 352 -20.20 6.84 -6.29
C ARG A 352 -21.21 7.94 -5.96
N ARG A 353 -22.32 8.01 -6.71
CA ARG A 353 -23.40 8.97 -6.46
C ARG A 353 -24.04 8.78 -5.08
N ALA A 354 -24.26 7.54 -4.67
CA ALA A 354 -24.83 7.22 -3.36
C ALA A 354 -23.89 7.64 -2.22
N VAL A 355 -22.58 7.39 -2.37
CA VAL A 355 -21.55 7.83 -1.42
C VAL A 355 -21.51 9.36 -1.34
N ASP A 356 -21.44 10.05 -2.47
CA ASP A 356 -21.40 11.53 -2.51
C ASP A 356 -22.64 12.13 -1.84
N ALA A 357 -23.83 11.58 -2.12
CA ALA A 357 -25.08 12.01 -1.50
C ALA A 357 -25.09 11.78 0.02
N THR A 358 -24.56 10.64 0.48
CA THR A 358 -24.46 10.31 1.90
C THR A 358 -23.61 11.33 2.66
N PHE A 359 -22.43 11.68 2.13
CA PHE A 359 -21.57 12.67 2.78
C PHE A 359 -22.11 14.09 2.66
N ALA A 360 -22.76 14.44 1.55
CA ALA A 360 -23.46 15.73 1.42
C ALA A 360 -24.58 15.86 2.47
N GLN A 361 -25.37 14.81 2.68
CA GLN A 361 -26.40 14.77 3.71
C GLN A 361 -25.81 14.86 5.12
N LEU A 362 -24.71 14.14 5.39
CA LEU A 362 -24.01 14.22 6.68
C LEU A 362 -23.50 15.64 6.98
N ALA A 363 -22.87 16.28 6.00
CA ALA A 363 -22.39 17.65 6.18
C ALA A 363 -23.55 18.63 6.43
N ALA A 364 -24.65 18.49 5.69
CA ALA A 364 -25.85 19.32 5.84
C ALA A 364 -26.62 19.07 7.15
N GLU A 365 -26.53 17.88 7.75
CA GLU A 365 -27.10 17.61 9.07
C GLU A 365 -26.35 18.35 10.19
N LEU A 366 -25.04 18.53 10.01
CA LEU A 366 -24.17 19.12 11.03
C LEU A 366 -23.95 20.63 10.85
N LEU A 367 -24.09 21.15 9.63
CA LEU A 367 -23.70 22.51 9.26
C LEU A 367 -24.81 23.21 8.46
N ASP A 368 -25.14 24.45 8.84
CA ASP A 368 -26.17 25.25 8.18
C ASP A 368 -25.64 26.14 7.03
N ASP A 369 -24.36 26.53 7.06
CA ASP A 369 -23.76 27.44 6.06
C ASP A 369 -23.21 26.63 4.87
N PRO A 370 -23.71 26.85 3.63
CA PRO A 370 -23.24 26.14 2.44
C PRO A 370 -21.72 26.22 2.20
N ARG A 371 -21.07 27.32 2.57
CA ARG A 371 -19.61 27.46 2.43
C ARG A 371 -18.85 26.52 3.36
N HIS A 372 -19.43 26.27 4.53
CA HIS A 372 -18.86 25.35 5.51
C HIS A 372 -19.07 23.89 5.11
N ILE A 373 -20.21 23.58 4.49
CA ILE A 373 -20.49 22.27 3.88
C ILE A 373 -19.49 22.00 2.75
N ASP A 374 -19.35 22.94 1.81
CA ASP A 374 -18.41 22.81 0.69
C ASP A 374 -16.96 22.61 1.17
N ALA A 375 -16.53 23.40 2.17
CA ALA A 375 -15.19 23.28 2.73
C ALA A 375 -14.89 21.90 3.33
N VAL A 376 -15.85 21.25 4.02
CA VAL A 376 -15.62 19.90 4.58
C VAL A 376 -15.71 18.80 3.52
N LEU A 377 -16.57 18.95 2.50
CA LEU A 377 -16.73 17.98 1.42
C LEU A 377 -15.54 17.96 0.45
N THR A 378 -14.83 19.08 0.33
CA THR A 378 -13.63 19.23 -0.50
C THR A 378 -12.33 19.10 0.28
N ALA A 379 -12.41 18.85 1.59
CA ALA A 379 -11.26 18.69 2.46
C ALA A 379 -10.35 17.54 1.99
N ARG A 380 -9.04 17.75 2.12
CA ARG A 380 -8.00 16.77 1.80
C ARG A 380 -7.16 16.43 3.03
N GLY A 381 -7.80 16.40 4.19
CA GLY A 381 -7.13 16.22 5.47
C GLY A 381 -6.55 17.51 6.02
N GLU A 382 -6.33 17.51 7.33
CA GLU A 382 -5.92 18.68 8.10
C GLU A 382 -4.40 18.71 8.26
N GLU A 383 -3.80 19.89 8.21
CA GLU A 383 -2.33 20.08 8.35
C GLU A 383 -1.81 19.64 9.73
N SER A 384 -2.62 19.85 10.78
CA SER A 384 -2.25 19.56 12.16
C SER A 384 -3.46 19.12 12.99
N PRO A 385 -4.04 17.96 12.68
CA PRO A 385 -5.24 17.46 13.37
C PRO A 385 -4.98 17.25 14.86
N GLN A 386 -5.99 17.51 15.68
CA GLN A 386 -5.97 17.32 17.12
C GLN A 386 -7.02 16.29 17.59
N GLU A 387 -8.11 16.15 16.85
CA GLU A 387 -9.30 15.36 17.20
C GLU A 387 -9.22 13.90 16.70
N TYR A 388 -8.06 13.27 16.87
CA TYR A 388 -7.78 11.89 16.40
C TYR A 388 -8.77 10.84 16.93
N GLU A 389 -9.23 10.99 18.17
CA GLU A 389 -10.18 10.04 18.77
C GLU A 389 -11.58 10.19 18.18
N CYS A 390 -11.99 11.42 17.84
CA CYS A 390 -13.20 11.65 17.07
C CYS A 390 -13.06 11.07 15.67
N HIS A 391 -11.96 11.37 14.97
CA HIS A 391 -11.73 10.93 13.60
C HIS A 391 -11.74 9.41 13.49
N ARG A 392 -11.03 8.70 14.38
CA ARG A 392 -11.08 7.24 14.49
C ARG A 392 -12.50 6.72 14.73
N ALA A 393 -13.20 7.30 15.71
CA ALA A 393 -14.57 6.88 16.05
C ALA A 393 -15.56 7.14 14.90
N ALA A 394 -15.39 8.24 14.16
CA ALA A 394 -16.20 8.60 13.00
C ALA A 394 -15.96 7.62 11.84
N ASN A 395 -14.71 7.29 11.53
CA ASN A 395 -14.37 6.25 10.54
C ASN A 395 -15.00 4.91 10.89
N SER A 396 -14.83 4.47 12.15
CA SER A 396 -15.45 3.23 12.64
C SER A 396 -16.98 3.27 12.56
N ALA A 397 -17.61 4.39 12.90
CA ALA A 397 -19.05 4.53 12.81
C ALA A 397 -19.56 4.50 11.37
N TYR A 398 -18.85 5.12 10.43
CA TYR A 398 -19.22 5.09 9.02
C TYR A 398 -19.19 3.66 8.48
N LYS A 399 -18.07 2.95 8.65
CA LYS A 399 -17.96 1.57 8.16
C LYS A 399 -19.01 0.65 8.77
N ASN A 400 -19.27 0.77 10.07
CA ASN A 400 -20.22 -0.10 10.75
C ASN A 400 -21.69 0.22 10.43
N ALA A 401 -22.01 1.46 10.09
CA ALA A 401 -23.40 1.91 9.91
C ALA A 401 -23.79 2.11 8.44
N CYS A 402 -22.83 2.38 7.56
CA CYS A 402 -23.05 2.84 6.19
C CYS A 402 -22.57 1.85 5.13
N THR A 403 -21.82 0.81 5.51
CA THR A 403 -21.29 -0.19 4.56
C THR A 403 -21.70 -1.60 4.98
N GLU A 404 -21.92 -2.47 3.98
CA GLU A 404 -22.42 -3.83 4.22
C GLU A 404 -21.33 -4.77 4.74
N ASP A 405 -20.09 -4.58 4.29
CA ASP A 405 -18.95 -5.43 4.60
C ASP A 405 -18.02 -4.86 5.70
N GLY A 406 -18.39 -3.71 6.26
CA GLY A 406 -17.62 -3.03 7.30
C GLY A 406 -16.28 -2.46 6.81
N ALA A 407 -16.11 -2.28 5.50
CA ALA A 407 -14.91 -1.72 4.88
C ALA A 407 -15.21 -0.42 4.13
N TRP A 408 -14.16 0.35 3.85
CA TRP A 408 -14.21 1.42 2.87
C TRP A 408 -14.17 0.82 1.46
N SER A 409 -14.83 1.47 0.51
CA SER A 409 -14.57 1.23 -0.91
C SER A 409 -13.44 2.14 -1.39
N ASP A 410 -12.79 1.76 -2.49
CA ASP A 410 -11.75 2.56 -3.16
C ASP A 410 -12.16 4.04 -3.31
N TYR A 411 -13.42 4.31 -3.62
CA TYR A 411 -13.94 5.67 -3.78
C TYR A 411 -14.32 6.35 -2.47
N SER A 412 -14.99 5.64 -1.55
CA SER A 412 -15.55 6.26 -0.34
C SER A 412 -14.50 6.66 0.68
N ILE A 413 -13.33 6.02 0.71
CA ILE A 413 -12.26 6.28 1.68
C ILE A 413 -11.79 7.75 1.68
N LYS A 414 -11.90 8.44 0.53
CA LYS A 414 -11.57 9.87 0.41
C LYS A 414 -12.32 10.75 1.41
N TYR A 415 -13.52 10.34 1.80
CA TYR A 415 -14.35 11.10 2.72
C TYR A 415 -13.95 10.91 4.20
N SER A 416 -12.96 10.06 4.50
CA SER A 416 -12.28 10.12 5.81
C SER A 416 -11.70 11.52 6.08
N ALA A 417 -11.27 12.25 5.04
CA ALA A 417 -10.86 13.65 5.14
C ALA A 417 -12.02 14.57 5.57
N THR A 418 -13.21 14.36 5.03
CA THR A 418 -14.42 15.08 5.46
C THR A 418 -14.75 14.78 6.91
N LEU A 419 -14.61 13.53 7.35
CA LEU A 419 -14.81 13.16 8.75
C LEU A 419 -13.79 13.83 9.68
N GLU A 420 -12.53 13.93 9.26
CA GLU A 420 -11.49 14.66 10.00
C GLU A 420 -11.84 16.15 10.12
N ALA A 421 -12.14 16.80 9.00
CA ALA A 421 -12.49 18.22 8.97
C ALA A 421 -13.73 18.53 9.83
N LEU A 422 -14.74 17.64 9.81
CA LEU A 422 -15.90 17.76 10.71
C LEU A 422 -15.48 17.62 12.18
N CYS A 423 -14.67 16.62 12.52
CA CYS A 423 -14.19 16.43 13.90
C CYS A 423 -13.42 17.66 14.41
N GLU A 424 -12.45 18.17 13.65
CA GLU A 424 -11.71 19.39 14.00
C GLU A 424 -12.64 20.60 14.14
N ARG A 425 -13.61 20.74 13.24
CA ARG A 425 -14.57 21.82 13.33
C ARG A 425 -15.40 21.75 14.61
N PHE A 426 -15.74 20.57 15.11
CA PHE A 426 -16.46 20.39 16.36
C PHE A 426 -15.56 20.25 17.59
N ALA A 427 -14.25 20.47 17.46
CA ALA A 427 -13.30 20.51 18.58
C ALA A 427 -13.81 21.44 19.69
N GLY A 428 -13.75 20.95 20.93
CA GLY A 428 -14.26 21.65 22.12
C GLY A 428 -15.78 21.88 22.17
N ARG A 429 -16.56 21.44 21.16
CA ARG A 429 -18.02 21.64 21.04
C ARG A 429 -18.82 20.34 20.95
N GLY A 430 -18.18 19.24 21.33
CA GLY A 430 -18.72 17.89 21.25
C GLY A 430 -18.41 17.25 19.89
N PRO A 431 -17.15 16.89 19.60
CA PRO A 431 -16.75 16.31 18.32
C PRO A 431 -17.47 14.97 18.03
N TYR A 432 -17.87 14.24 19.07
CA TYR A 432 -18.67 13.01 18.94
C TYR A 432 -20.09 13.21 18.38
N LYS A 433 -20.57 14.46 18.22
CA LYS A 433 -21.80 14.74 17.44
C LYS A 433 -21.69 14.25 16.00
N VAL A 434 -20.48 14.24 15.44
CA VAL A 434 -20.19 13.70 14.11
C VAL A 434 -20.54 12.21 14.07
N VAL A 435 -20.12 11.44 15.08
CA VAL A 435 -20.39 10.01 15.20
C VAL A 435 -21.89 9.71 15.30
N GLU A 436 -22.63 10.54 16.04
CA GLU A 436 -24.08 10.40 16.16
C GLU A 436 -24.81 10.73 14.85
N ALA A 437 -24.37 11.76 14.14
CA ALA A 437 -24.94 12.14 12.84
C ALA A 437 -24.72 11.05 11.79
N ILE A 438 -23.52 10.46 11.73
CA ILE A 438 -23.22 9.32 10.84
C ILE A 438 -24.24 8.19 11.04
N ARG A 439 -24.50 7.80 12.29
CA ARG A 439 -25.46 6.73 12.60
C ARG A 439 -26.89 7.08 12.16
N ARG A 440 -27.31 8.34 12.26
CA ARG A 440 -28.63 8.78 11.83
C ARG A 440 -28.76 8.79 10.31
N VAL A 441 -27.83 9.43 9.61
CA VAL A 441 -27.82 9.49 8.13
C VAL A 441 -27.84 8.09 7.53
N CYS A 442 -26.99 7.20 8.03
CA CYS A 442 -26.87 5.87 7.45
C CYS A 442 -28.02 4.92 7.85
N ALA A 443 -28.69 5.15 8.98
CA ALA A 443 -29.93 4.46 9.32
C ALA A 443 -31.09 4.84 8.38
N VAL A 444 -31.16 6.09 7.94
CA VAL A 444 -32.19 6.56 6.98
C VAL A 444 -31.92 5.99 5.58
N GLY A 445 -30.66 5.95 5.14
CA GLY A 445 -30.27 5.34 3.86
C GLY A 445 -30.67 3.87 3.74
N ALA A 446 -30.49 3.09 4.82
CA ALA A 446 -30.90 1.69 4.89
C ALA A 446 -32.42 1.50 4.77
N GLN A 447 -33.23 2.43 5.30
CA GLN A 447 -34.69 2.38 5.20
C GLN A 447 -35.19 2.75 3.81
N THR A 448 -34.56 3.71 3.13
CA THR A 448 -34.94 4.10 1.76
C THR A 448 -34.56 3.04 0.73
N ALA A 449 -33.41 2.38 0.88
CA ALA A 449 -32.98 1.28 0.00
C ALA A 449 -33.94 0.07 0.05
N GLY A 450 -34.48 -0.24 1.24
CA GLY A 450 -35.48 -1.30 1.41
C GLY A 450 -36.81 -1.05 0.69
N THR A 451 -37.09 0.18 0.28
CA THR A 451 -38.31 0.56 -0.45
C THR A 451 -38.13 0.73 -1.96
N SER A 452 -36.89 0.68 -2.47
CA SER A 452 -36.58 0.93 -3.89
C SER A 452 -36.40 -0.32 -4.75
N SER A 453 -36.65 -1.54 -4.22
CA SER A 453 -36.54 -2.81 -4.94
C SER A 453 -37.64 -3.06 -6.01
N ALA A 454 -38.37 -2.02 -6.41
CA ALA A 454 -39.46 -2.07 -7.38
C ALA A 454 -39.26 -1.16 -8.61
N PHE A 455 -38.02 -0.97 -9.06
CA PHE A 455 -37.77 -0.44 -10.42
C PHE A 455 -37.35 -1.58 -11.34
N ALA A 456 -38.36 -2.13 -12.03
CA ALA A 456 -38.16 -2.99 -13.18
C ALA A 456 -37.38 -2.22 -14.26
N VAL A 457 -36.29 -2.80 -14.74
CA VAL A 457 -35.54 -2.32 -15.91
C VAL A 457 -36.50 -2.32 -17.10
N PRO A 458 -36.72 -1.19 -17.81
CA PRO A 458 -37.47 -1.23 -19.05
C PRO A 458 -36.63 -1.97 -20.10
N SER A 459 -37.24 -2.98 -20.71
CA SER A 459 -36.71 -3.65 -21.90
C SER A 459 -36.42 -2.60 -22.98
N LEU A 460 -35.14 -2.38 -23.28
CA LEU A 460 -34.71 -1.66 -24.47
C LEU A 460 -35.04 -2.55 -25.67
N ALA A 461 -36.08 -2.16 -26.40
CA ALA A 461 -36.40 -2.72 -27.70
C ALA A 461 -35.22 -2.44 -28.65
N VAL A 462 -34.62 -3.52 -29.14
CA VAL A 462 -33.71 -3.52 -30.28
C VAL A 462 -34.49 -2.97 -31.47
N VAL A 463 -34.05 -1.83 -32.01
CA VAL A 463 -34.48 -1.38 -33.34
C VAL A 463 -33.47 -1.95 -34.32
N GLU A 464 -33.95 -2.85 -35.19
CA GLU A 464 -33.22 -3.43 -36.33
C GLU A 464 -32.69 -2.38 -37.32
#